data_AF-A0A2V5NEV1-F1
#
_entry.id   AF-A0A2V5NEV1-F1
#
_cell.length_a   1.000
_cell.length_b   1.000
_cell.length_c   1.000
_cell.angle_alpha   90.00
_cell.angle_beta   90.00
_cell.angle_gamma   90.00
#
_symmetry.space_group_name_H-M   'P 1'
#
loop_
_entity.id
_entity.type
_entity.pdbx_description
1 polymer ?
#
loop_
_entity_poly.entity_id
_entity_poly.type
_entity_poly.pdbx_seq_one_letter_code
_entity_poly.pdbx_strand_id
1 'polypeptide(L)'
;MRLTPLQGDCAPHNLASRLNCWTIVIPTYNRAKYLPDALRSVFAQGVAGTQVTVVDDGSTDGTREVVSRFGGRVQYVYQKNRGPSAAKNCGICLARGKFISFLDSDDVSTSRGFAPSAWNSAAAGRDCSLRTCTTGSRANSSPPAA
;
A
#
# COMPACT_ATOMS: atom_id res chain seq x y z
N MET A 1 26.02 21.17 27.41
CA MET A 1 25.16 21.57 26.27
C MET A 1 24.15 20.45 26.05
N ARG A 2 22.90 20.61 26.51
CA ARG A 2 21.81 19.65 26.28
C ARG A 2 21.15 20.02 24.96
N LEU A 3 21.09 19.08 24.02
CA LEU A 3 20.30 19.22 22.80
C LEU A 3 18.82 19.04 23.17
N THR A 4 18.03 20.10 23.02
CA THR A 4 16.56 20.02 22.98
C THR A 4 16.16 19.39 21.64
N PRO A 5 15.34 18.32 21.62
CA PRO A 5 14.81 17.80 20.37
C PRO A 5 13.86 18.82 19.74
N LEU A 6 13.95 18.95 18.41
CA LEU A 6 13.11 19.81 17.59
C LEU A 6 11.64 19.42 17.78
N GLN A 7 10.85 20.38 18.27
CA GLN A 7 9.40 20.33 18.32
C GLN A 7 8.83 20.33 16.90
N GLY A 8 8.66 19.13 16.34
CA GLY A 8 7.64 18.87 15.34
C GLY A 8 6.35 18.51 16.07
N ASP A 9 5.62 19.52 16.53
CA ASP A 9 4.37 19.35 17.26
C ASP A 9 3.29 18.77 16.33
N CYS A 10 3.20 17.43 16.29
CA CYS A 10 1.98 16.75 15.88
C CYS A 10 0.91 17.02 16.94
N ALA A 11 -0.03 17.91 16.62
CA ALA A 11 -1.24 18.17 17.41
C ALA A 11 -1.91 16.86 17.88
N PRO A 12 -2.61 16.86 19.03
CA PRO A 12 -3.11 15.65 19.67
C PRO A 12 -4.37 15.15 18.95
N HIS A 13 -4.20 14.55 17.78
CA HIS A 13 -5.24 13.73 17.17
C HIS A 13 -5.23 12.36 17.86
N ASN A 14 -6.30 12.12 18.61
CA ASN A 14 -6.85 10.88 19.15
C ASN A 14 -5.91 9.64 19.14
N LEU A 15 -5.60 9.10 20.31
CA LEU A 15 -4.68 7.95 20.51
C LEU A 15 -5.04 6.70 19.68
N ALA A 16 -6.31 6.53 19.29
CA ALA A 16 -6.78 5.46 18.40
C ALA A 16 -6.19 5.57 16.96
N SER A 17 -5.75 6.76 16.56
CA SER A 17 -5.15 7.03 15.25
C SER A 17 -3.65 6.71 15.16
N ARG A 18 -3.00 6.38 16.29
CA ARG A 18 -1.54 6.20 16.36
C ARG A 18 -1.01 4.79 16.09
N LEU A 19 -1.85 3.78 15.87
CA LEU A 19 -1.37 2.39 15.86
C LEU A 19 -1.29 1.70 14.49
N ASN A 20 -1.89 2.24 13.42
CA ASN A 20 -2.02 1.48 12.16
C ASN A 20 -1.94 2.33 10.88
N CYS A 21 -1.15 3.42 10.84
CA CYS A 21 -0.96 4.16 9.59
C CYS A 21 -0.16 3.31 8.58
N TRP A 22 -0.84 2.79 7.56
CA TRP A 22 -0.22 2.06 6.46
C TRP A 22 0.18 3.01 5.34
N THR A 23 1.27 2.71 4.64
CA THR A 23 1.54 3.23 3.31
C THR A 23 1.48 2.09 2.30
N ILE A 24 0.57 2.19 1.35
CA ILE A 24 0.44 1.24 0.25
C ILE A 24 1.11 1.85 -0.97
N VAL A 25 2.16 1.19 -1.44
CA VAL A 25 2.92 1.57 -2.63
C VAL A 25 2.48 0.72 -3.80
N ILE A 26 2.02 1.36 -4.87
CA ILE A 26 1.54 0.72 -6.10
C ILE A 26 2.49 1.09 -7.25
N PRO A 27 3.51 0.27 -7.54
CA PRO A 27 4.35 0.48 -8.72
C PRO A 27 3.52 0.19 -9.98
N THR A 28 3.57 1.10 -10.95
CA THR A 28 2.75 1.05 -12.16
C THR A 28 3.57 1.37 -13.40
N TYR A 29 3.39 0.58 -14.45
CA TYR A 29 3.91 0.86 -15.79
C TYR A 29 2.94 0.31 -16.83
N ASN A 30 2.29 1.19 -17.59
CA ASN A 30 1.30 0.87 -18.62
C ASN A 30 0.17 -0.04 -18.11
N ARG A 31 -0.51 0.36 -17.02
CA ARG A 31 -1.64 -0.40 -16.41
C ARG A 31 -2.91 0.44 -16.21
N ALA A 32 -3.17 1.43 -17.04
CA ALA A 32 -4.37 2.27 -16.97
C ALA A 32 -5.68 1.47 -16.90
N LYS A 33 -5.71 0.28 -17.53
CA LYS A 33 -6.88 -0.62 -17.51
C LYS A 33 -7.15 -1.25 -16.14
N TYR A 34 -6.11 -1.64 -15.40
CA TYR A 34 -6.25 -2.46 -14.17
C TYR A 34 -6.12 -1.63 -12.89
N LEU A 35 -5.36 -0.54 -12.95
CA LEU A 35 -5.12 0.36 -11.83
C LEU A 35 -6.39 0.87 -11.12
N PRO A 36 -7.52 1.16 -11.82
CA PRO A 36 -8.74 1.55 -11.14
C PRO A 36 -9.27 0.49 -10.17
N ASP A 37 -9.19 -0.79 -10.53
CA ASP A 37 -9.65 -1.90 -9.69
C ASP A 37 -8.73 -2.09 -8.49
N ALA A 38 -7.41 -2.03 -8.69
CA ALA A 38 -6.43 -2.07 -7.62
C ALA A 38 -6.70 -0.96 -6.59
N LEU A 39 -6.85 0.29 -7.04
CA LEU A 39 -7.14 1.43 -6.17
C LEU A 39 -8.49 1.32 -5.45
N ARG A 40 -9.54 0.89 -6.15
CA ARG A 40 -10.85 0.63 -5.51
C ARG A 40 -10.74 -0.42 -4.41
N SER A 41 -9.97 -1.48 -4.64
CA SER A 41 -9.77 -2.56 -3.66
C SER A 41 -9.09 -2.07 -2.38
N VAL A 42 -8.13 -1.16 -2.50
CA VAL A 42 -7.45 -0.54 -1.35
C VAL A 42 -8.44 0.31 -0.56
N PHE A 43 -9.20 1.16 -1.23
CA PHE A 43 -10.16 2.05 -0.55
C PHE A 43 -11.35 1.31 0.06
N ALA A 44 -11.71 0.14 -0.47
CA ALA A 44 -12.77 -0.70 0.08
C ALA A 44 -12.42 -1.29 1.46
N GLN A 45 -11.15 -1.33 1.85
CA GLN A 45 -10.74 -1.93 3.12
C GLN A 45 -10.98 -1.04 4.34
N GLY A 46 -11.31 0.24 4.12
CA GLY A 46 -11.73 1.14 5.20
C GLY A 46 -10.66 1.40 6.29
N VAL A 47 -9.39 1.12 6.01
CA VAL A 47 -8.30 1.35 6.98
C VAL A 47 -8.03 2.85 7.09
N ALA A 48 -8.50 3.44 8.20
CA ALA A 48 -8.35 4.85 8.47
C ALA A 48 -6.87 5.28 8.51
N GLY A 49 -6.57 6.44 7.91
CA GLY A 49 -5.21 6.98 7.90
C GLY A 49 -4.22 6.28 6.96
N THR A 50 -4.70 5.44 6.04
CA THR A 50 -3.87 4.82 5.00
C THR A 50 -3.43 5.83 3.96
N GLN A 51 -2.11 5.94 3.75
CA GLN A 51 -1.51 6.64 2.62
C GLN A 51 -1.46 5.68 1.43
N VAL A 52 -1.90 6.14 0.25
CA VAL A 52 -1.78 5.39 -1.00
C VAL A 52 -0.88 6.17 -1.95
N THR A 53 0.21 5.56 -2.37
CA THR A 53 1.20 6.16 -3.28
C THR A 53 1.30 5.32 -4.54
N VAL A 54 0.93 5.90 -5.68
CA VAL A 54 1.13 5.29 -7.01
C VAL A 54 2.41 5.84 -7.60
N VAL A 55 3.35 4.95 -7.91
CA VAL A 55 4.61 5.30 -8.56
C VAL A 55 4.57 4.82 -10.01
N ASP A 56 4.42 5.77 -10.93
CA ASP A 56 4.38 5.55 -12.36
C ASP A 56 5.79 5.60 -12.96
N ASP A 57 6.24 4.45 -13.48
CA ASP A 57 7.58 4.25 -14.04
C ASP A 57 7.65 4.56 -15.54
N GLY A 58 7.02 5.65 -15.97
CA GLY A 58 7.10 6.15 -17.33
C GLY A 58 5.99 5.66 -18.26
N SER A 59 4.77 5.50 -17.76
CA SER A 59 3.63 5.03 -18.55
C SER A 59 3.23 6.01 -19.67
N THR A 60 2.72 5.46 -20.76
CA THR A 60 2.24 6.20 -21.94
C THR A 60 0.78 5.93 -22.29
N ASP A 61 0.07 5.18 -21.45
CA ASP A 61 -1.24 4.59 -21.72
C ASP A 61 -2.43 5.30 -21.04
N GLY A 62 -2.21 6.52 -20.53
CA GLY A 62 -3.23 7.28 -19.80
C GLY A 62 -3.29 6.99 -18.30
N THR A 63 -2.27 6.33 -17.74
CA THR A 63 -2.20 6.00 -16.31
C THR A 63 -2.35 7.22 -15.39
N ARG A 64 -1.76 8.36 -15.75
CA ARG A 64 -1.85 9.60 -14.96
C ARG A 64 -3.29 10.10 -14.84
N GLU A 65 -4.02 10.08 -15.95
CA GLU A 65 -5.41 10.51 -16.05
C GLU A 65 -6.29 9.59 -15.21
N VAL A 66 -6.02 8.28 -15.23
CA VAL A 66 -6.71 7.32 -14.37
C VAL A 66 -6.52 7.65 -12.89
N VAL A 67 -5.29 7.91 -12.44
CA VAL A 67 -5.02 8.24 -11.03
C VAL A 67 -5.66 9.56 -10.63
N SER A 68 -5.66 10.56 -11.52
CA SER A 68 -6.26 11.86 -11.25
C SER A 68 -7.75 11.79 -10.85
N ARG A 69 -8.48 10.78 -11.33
CA ARG A 69 -9.90 10.54 -10.99
C ARG A 69 -10.11 10.18 -9.52
N PHE A 70 -9.08 9.70 -8.83
CA PHE A 70 -9.14 9.41 -7.39
C PHE A 70 -8.84 10.65 -6.53
N GLY A 71 -8.51 11.80 -7.15
CA GLY A 71 -8.28 13.09 -6.50
C GLY A 71 -7.14 13.05 -5.50
N GLY A 72 -7.23 13.89 -4.45
CA GLY A 72 -6.21 13.99 -3.40
C GLY A 72 -6.09 12.76 -2.48
N ARG A 73 -6.84 11.68 -2.73
CA ARG A 73 -6.77 10.43 -1.95
C ARG A 73 -5.55 9.57 -2.33
N VAL A 74 -4.98 9.80 -3.51
CA VAL A 74 -3.82 9.07 -4.02
C VAL A 74 -2.68 10.04 -4.29
N GLN A 75 -1.52 9.76 -3.74
CA GLN A 75 -0.29 10.46 -4.10
C GLN A 75 0.28 9.85 -5.37
N TYR A 76 0.21 10.58 -6.49
CA TYR A 76 0.82 10.17 -7.75
C TYR A 76 2.25 10.68 -7.86
N VAL A 77 3.16 9.80 -8.25
CA VAL A 77 4.58 10.11 -8.46
C VAL A 77 4.98 9.56 -9.82
N TYR A 78 5.49 10.43 -10.68
CA TYR A 78 6.02 10.02 -11.98
C TYR A 78 7.54 9.98 -11.93
N GLN A 79 8.12 8.91 -12.46
CA GLN A 79 9.55 8.81 -12.76
C GLN A 79 9.76 8.32 -14.18
N LYS A 80 10.85 8.75 -14.82
CA LYS A 80 11.29 8.16 -16.09
C LYS A 80 11.66 6.69 -15.82
N ASN A 81 11.26 5.78 -16.71
CA ASN A 81 11.41 4.33 -16.54
C ASN A 81 12.79 3.92 -16.00
N ARG A 82 12.80 3.37 -14.79
CA ARG A 82 13.98 2.87 -14.06
C ARG A 82 13.77 1.46 -13.49
N GLY A 83 12.66 0.82 -13.86
CA GLY A 83 12.29 -0.52 -13.44
C GLY A 83 11.47 -0.56 -12.13
N PRO A 84 10.81 -1.70 -11.88
CA PRO A 84 9.89 -1.87 -10.75
C PRO A 84 10.55 -1.71 -9.38
N SER A 85 11.81 -2.13 -9.23
CA SER A 85 12.55 -1.95 -7.97
C SER A 85 12.80 -0.48 -7.66
N ALA A 86 13.12 0.33 -8.67
CA ALA A 86 13.29 1.77 -8.48
C ALA A 86 11.96 2.43 -8.10
N ALA A 87 10.85 2.02 -8.72
CA ALA A 87 9.52 2.51 -8.38
C ALA A 87 9.12 2.15 -6.93
N LYS A 88 9.37 0.91 -6.49
CA LYS A 88 9.14 0.47 -5.11
C LYS A 88 9.98 1.28 -4.11
N ASN A 89 11.26 1.47 -4.41
CA ASN A 89 12.16 2.26 -3.55
C ASN A 89 11.73 3.74 -3.46
N CYS A 90 11.29 4.33 -4.58
CA CYS A 90 10.74 5.69 -4.57
C CYS A 90 9.51 5.77 -3.64
N GLY A 91 8.60 4.80 -3.72
CA GLY A 91 7.45 4.72 -2.84
C GLY A 91 7.82 4.55 -1.36
N ILE A 92 8.84 3.74 -1.05
CA ILE A 92 9.36 3.59 0.32
C ILE A 92 9.87 4.94 0.86
N CYS A 93 10.64 5.69 0.08
CA CYS A 93 11.18 6.98 0.51
C CYS A 93 10.09 8.03 0.80
N LEU A 94 8.91 7.88 0.21
CA LEU A 94 7.77 8.79 0.38
C LEU A 94 6.77 8.31 1.44
N ALA A 95 6.98 7.12 2.00
CA ALA A 95 6.09 6.53 2.97
C ALA A 95 6.15 7.27 4.32
N ARG A 96 4.96 7.58 4.85
CA ARG A 96 4.78 8.22 6.17
C ARG A 96 4.15 7.28 7.18
N GLY A 97 3.64 6.13 6.72
CA GLY A 97 3.06 5.09 7.55
C GLY A 97 4.11 4.33 8.34
N LYS A 98 3.70 3.78 9.49
CA LYS A 98 4.51 2.85 10.29
C LYS A 98 4.75 1.52 9.57
N PHE A 99 3.80 1.13 8.71
CA PHE A 99 3.85 -0.09 7.93
C PHE A 99 3.80 0.23 6.44
N ILE A 100 4.62 -0.45 5.65
CA ILE A 100 4.63 -0.33 4.20
C ILE A 100 4.15 -1.64 3.60
N SER A 101 3.25 -1.56 2.64
CA SER A 101 2.83 -2.69 1.83
C SER A 101 2.95 -2.36 0.35
N PHE A 102 3.26 -3.36 -0.46
CA PHE A 102 3.23 -3.26 -1.90
C PHE A 102 1.98 -3.93 -2.42
N LEU A 103 1.30 -3.28 -3.36
CA LEU A 103 0.22 -3.87 -4.13
C LEU A 103 0.57 -3.72 -5.61
N ASP A 104 0.63 -4.83 -6.35
CA ASP A 104 0.87 -4.78 -7.78
C ASP A 104 -0.35 -4.15 -8.50
N SER A 105 -0.09 -3.40 -9.56
CA SER A 105 -1.10 -2.55 -10.22
C SER A 105 -2.17 -3.32 -11.01
N ASP A 106 -2.00 -4.62 -11.18
CA ASP A 106 -2.96 -5.55 -11.76
C ASP A 106 -3.63 -6.49 -10.74
N ASP A 107 -3.30 -6.36 -9.45
CA ASP A 107 -3.88 -7.15 -8.39
C ASP A 107 -4.96 -6.40 -7.58
N VAL A 108 -5.90 -7.18 -7.05
CA VAL A 108 -6.98 -6.71 -6.18
C VAL A 108 -6.73 -7.26 -4.78
N SER A 109 -6.64 -6.38 -3.79
CA SER A 109 -6.51 -6.80 -2.39
C SER A 109 -7.87 -7.25 -1.85
N THR A 110 -7.93 -8.44 -1.25
CA THR A 110 -9.16 -8.98 -0.67
C THR A 110 -9.49 -8.32 0.67
N SER A 111 -10.75 -8.44 1.11
CA SER A 111 -11.39 -7.70 2.22
C SER A 111 -10.71 -7.79 3.61
N ARG A 112 -9.63 -8.56 3.77
CA ARG A 112 -8.83 -8.65 5.02
C ARG A 112 -7.33 -8.35 4.85
N GLY A 113 -6.87 -7.93 3.67
CA GLY A 113 -5.44 -7.77 3.37
C GLY A 113 -4.69 -6.83 4.33
N PHE A 114 -5.31 -5.71 4.72
CA PHE A 114 -4.67 -4.69 5.57
C PHE A 114 -5.36 -4.47 6.93
N ALA A 115 -6.25 -5.38 7.35
CA ALA A 115 -6.99 -5.24 8.60
C ALA A 115 -6.06 -5.33 9.84
N PRO A 116 -6.24 -4.46 10.87
CA PRO A 116 -5.45 -4.52 12.11
C PRO A 116 -5.46 -5.89 12.79
N SER A 117 -6.56 -6.65 12.69
CA SER A 117 -6.66 -7.99 13.30
C SER A 117 -5.84 -9.06 12.57
N ALA A 118 -5.70 -8.96 11.25
CA ALA A 118 -4.79 -9.82 10.47
C ALA A 118 -3.32 -9.55 10.83
N TRP A 119 -3.01 -8.31 11.26
CA TRP A 119 -1.69 -7.88 11.69
C TRP A 119 -1.40 -8.14 13.18
N ASN A 120 -2.36 -7.88 14.09
CA ASN A 120 -2.15 -7.94 15.53
C ASN A 120 -1.90 -9.37 16.03
N SER A 121 -2.49 -10.39 15.42
CA SER A 121 -2.17 -11.79 15.72
C SER A 121 -0.78 -12.21 15.25
N ALA A 122 -0.16 -11.44 14.35
CA ALA A 122 1.15 -11.70 13.78
C ALA A 122 2.29 -10.90 14.46
N ALA A 123 1.97 -9.74 15.05
CA ALA A 123 2.94 -8.87 15.73
C ALA A 123 3.33 -9.33 17.14
N ALA A 124 2.71 -10.41 17.65
CA ALA A 124 3.05 -11.01 18.94
C ALA A 124 4.43 -11.69 18.99
N GLY A 125 5.24 -11.61 17.93
CA GLY A 125 6.59 -12.17 17.90
C GLY A 125 7.52 -11.51 16.87
N ARG A 126 8.41 -10.66 17.38
CA ARG A 126 9.67 -10.15 16.79
C ARG A 126 9.62 -9.01 15.77
N ASP A 127 10.61 -8.15 15.96
CA ASP A 127 11.00 -6.94 15.25
C ASP A 127 11.22 -7.20 13.75
N CYS A 128 10.59 -6.39 12.90
CA CYS A 128 10.61 -6.45 11.43
C CYS A 128 10.23 -7.81 10.80
N SER A 129 8.94 -8.01 10.47
CA SER A 129 8.45 -9.15 9.68
C SER A 129 7.88 -8.71 8.33
N LEU A 130 8.39 -9.29 7.23
CA LEU A 130 7.82 -9.15 5.90
C LEU A 130 6.69 -10.19 5.74
N ARG A 131 5.48 -9.75 5.34
CA ARG A 131 4.39 -10.66 4.97
C ARG A 131 3.93 -10.39 3.54
N THR A 132 3.73 -11.46 2.78
CA THR A 132 3.02 -11.46 1.51
C THR A 132 1.63 -12.00 1.74
N CYS A 133 0.60 -11.31 1.23
CA CYS A 133 -0.73 -11.89 1.11
C CYS A 133 -0.71 -12.79 -0.14
N THR A 134 -0.92 -14.09 0.02
CA THR A 134 -1.17 -14.96 -1.13
C THR A 134 -2.61 -14.75 -1.60
N THR A 135 -2.78 -14.26 -2.82
CA THR A 135 -4.07 -14.28 -3.51
C THR A 135 -4.55 -15.73 -3.58
N GLY A 136 -5.72 -16.02 -3.01
CA GLY A 136 -6.30 -17.36 -3.06
C GLY A 136 -6.54 -17.78 -4.50
N SER A 137 -5.68 -18.64 -5.05
CA SER A 137 -6.06 -19.48 -6.17
C SER A 137 -7.17 -20.41 -5.69
N ARG A 138 -8.25 -20.54 -6.47
CA ARG A 138 -9.23 -21.60 -6.23
C ARG A 138 -8.49 -22.93 -6.31
N ALA A 139 -8.26 -23.57 -5.16
CA ALA A 139 -7.85 -24.96 -5.12
C ALA A 139 -9.05 -25.79 -5.60
N ASN A 140 -8.93 -26.42 -6.76
CA ASN A 140 -9.79 -27.56 -7.11
C ASN A 140 -9.45 -28.68 -6.11
N SER A 141 -10.27 -28.84 -5.08
CA SER A 141 -10.22 -29.99 -4.19
C SER A 141 -11.01 -31.14 -4.82
N SER A 142 -10.34 -32.00 -5.57
CA SER A 142 -10.80 -33.38 -5.72
C SER A 142 -10.39 -34.15 -4.46
N PRO A 143 -11.31 -34.85 -3.75
CA PRO A 143 -10.94 -35.66 -2.61
C PRO A 143 -10.11 -36.89 -3.05
N PRO A 144 -9.20 -37.40 -2.21
CA PRO A 144 -8.50 -38.65 -2.51
C PRO A 144 -9.49 -39.81 -2.54
N ALA A 145 -9.37 -40.66 -3.56
CA ALA A 145 -10.10 -41.91 -3.67
C ALA A 145 -9.73 -42.86 -2.52
N ALA A 146 -10.73 -43.65 -2.11
CA ALA A 146 -10.72 -44.59 -0.99
C ALA A 146 -9.60 -45.63 -1.04
#